data_AF-A0A2I1HXN3-F1
#
_entry.id   AF-A0A2I1HXN3-F1
#
_cell.length_a   1.000
_cell.length_b   1.000
_cell.length_c   1.000
_cell.angle_alpha   90.00
_cell.angle_beta   90.00
_cell.angle_gamma   90.00
#
_symmetry.space_group_name_H-M   'P 1'
#
loop_
_entity.id
_entity.type
_entity.pdbx_description
1 polymer ?
#
loop_
_entity_poly.entity_id
_entity_poly.type
_entity_poly.pdbx_seq_one_letter_code
_entity_poly.pdbx_strand_id
1 'polypeptide(L)'
;MDPAAIITTLTNSAALRADITSDTYHITCETDTATSIHIDLSSQSVTSTDDDKKTTVSTPSAAVFCFAIVFRLAPLWRQAEGLKTIRGMHTFSNLETEWILCRETPEHPRFLFRHVNDPSLVFSTTNPNMDAVITKASSLDLSALLTAYTQPEPSHVYALM
;
A
#
# COMPACT_ATOMS: atom_id res chain seq x y z
N MET A 1 11.44 8.96 -3.65
CA MET A 1 10.79 8.56 -4.91
C MET A 1 9.48 9.32 -5.01
N ASP A 2 9.05 9.68 -6.22
CA ASP A 2 7.79 10.41 -6.44
C ASP A 2 6.60 9.43 -6.51
N PRO A 3 5.48 9.64 -5.76
CA PRO A 3 4.29 8.80 -5.82
C PRO A 3 3.76 8.55 -7.24
N ALA A 4 3.73 9.58 -8.09
CA ALA A 4 3.20 9.45 -9.46
C ALA A 4 4.07 8.51 -10.32
N ALA A 5 5.39 8.52 -10.12
CA ALA A 5 6.31 7.60 -10.79
C ALA A 5 6.08 6.13 -10.35
N ILE A 6 5.78 5.89 -9.07
CA ILE A 6 5.44 4.54 -8.56
C ILE A 6 4.16 4.04 -9.21
N ILE A 7 3.11 4.88 -9.22
CA ILE A 7 1.82 4.53 -9.84
C ILE A 7 2.05 4.19 -11.30
N THR A 8 2.69 5.08 -12.05
CA THR A 8 3.00 4.86 -13.48
C THR A 8 3.73 3.56 -13.72
N THR A 9 4.74 3.24 -12.89
CA THR A 9 5.49 1.99 -12.99
C THR A 9 4.58 0.77 -12.79
N LEU A 10 3.74 0.79 -11.76
CA LEU A 10 2.85 -0.32 -11.39
C LEU A 10 1.56 -0.37 -12.22
N THR A 11 1.25 0.66 -13.01
CA THR A 11 0.11 0.66 -13.94
C THR A 11 0.53 0.52 -15.39
N ASN A 12 1.81 0.35 -15.69
CA ASN A 12 2.32 0.11 -17.05
C ASN A 12 2.06 -1.34 -17.54
N SER A 13 1.13 -2.05 -16.92
CA SER A 13 0.67 -3.38 -17.35
C SER A 13 -0.50 -3.22 -18.30
N ALA A 14 -0.56 -4.05 -19.35
CA ALA A 14 -1.68 -4.05 -20.29
C ALA A 14 -3.01 -4.49 -19.64
N ALA A 15 -2.96 -5.20 -18.50
CA ALA A 15 -4.13 -5.71 -17.80
C ALA A 15 -4.60 -4.82 -16.63
N LEU A 16 -3.87 -3.75 -16.30
CA LEU A 16 -4.33 -2.73 -15.37
C LEU A 16 -4.81 -1.49 -16.13
N ARG A 17 -5.99 -1.01 -15.79
CA ARG A 17 -6.54 0.25 -16.31
C ARG A 17 -6.43 1.31 -15.23
N ALA A 18 -5.74 2.40 -15.55
CA ALA A 18 -5.64 3.56 -14.69
C ALA A 18 -6.38 4.74 -15.35
N ASP A 19 -7.52 5.11 -14.77
CA ASP A 19 -8.22 6.33 -15.12
C ASP A 19 -7.68 7.46 -14.24
N ILE A 20 -7.15 8.51 -14.89
CA ILE A 20 -6.52 9.63 -14.21
C ILE A 20 -7.40 10.86 -14.39
N THR A 21 -7.85 11.43 -13.28
CA THR A 21 -8.54 12.71 -13.25
C THR A 21 -7.81 13.64 -12.29
N SER A 22 -7.02 14.56 -12.83
CA SER A 22 -6.17 15.48 -12.05
C SER A 22 -5.18 14.74 -11.14
N ASP A 23 -5.28 14.91 -9.82
CA ASP A 23 -4.42 14.30 -8.79
C ASP A 23 -5.01 12.99 -8.22
N THR A 24 -6.01 12.45 -8.91
CA THR A 24 -6.75 11.28 -8.48
C THR A 24 -6.63 10.18 -9.52
N TYR A 25 -6.29 8.98 -9.04
CA TYR A 25 -6.14 7.77 -9.85
C TYR A 25 -7.20 6.77 -9.43
N HIS A 26 -7.89 6.20 -10.41
CA HIS A 26 -8.72 5.03 -10.22
C HIS A 26 -8.12 3.87 -11.02
N ILE A 27 -7.64 2.86 -10.32
CA ILE A 27 -7.00 1.68 -10.89
C ILE A 27 -7.95 0.49 -10.76
N THR A 28 -8.18 -0.19 -11.88
CA THR A 28 -8.92 -1.45 -11.95
C THR A 28 -8.10 -2.50 -12.68
N CYS A 29 -8.38 -3.78 -12.40
CA CYS A 29 -7.77 -4.90 -13.10
C CYS A 29 -8.78 -5.52 -14.06
N GLU A 30 -8.39 -5.79 -15.31
CA GLU A 30 -9.30 -6.41 -16.28
C GLU A 30 -9.68 -7.85 -15.90
N THR A 31 -8.76 -8.56 -15.24
CA THR A 31 -8.93 -9.95 -14.83
C THR A 31 -9.57 -10.09 -13.44
N ASP A 32 -9.66 -8.99 -12.69
CA ASP A 32 -10.29 -8.91 -11.38
C ASP A 32 -11.12 -7.63 -11.25
N THR A 33 -12.41 -7.77 -11.55
CA THR A 33 -13.38 -6.67 -11.51
C THR A 33 -13.93 -6.40 -10.11
N ALA A 34 -13.65 -7.27 -9.13
CA ALA A 34 -14.06 -7.11 -7.74
C ALA A 34 -13.13 -6.16 -6.99
N THR A 35 -11.87 -6.04 -7.43
CA THR A 35 -10.88 -5.16 -6.82
C THR A 35 -10.72 -3.84 -7.58
N SER A 36 -10.79 -2.71 -6.85
CA SER A 36 -10.41 -1.40 -7.37
C SER A 36 -9.60 -0.60 -6.35
N ILE A 37 -8.68 0.22 -6.83
CA ILE A 37 -7.84 1.08 -5.99
C ILE A 37 -8.06 2.53 -6.40
N HIS A 38 -8.35 3.36 -5.43
CA HIS A 38 -8.46 4.80 -5.57
C HIS A 38 -7.31 5.46 -4.83
N ILE A 39 -6.53 6.30 -5.52
CA ILE A 39 -5.41 7.04 -4.95
C ILE A 39 -5.69 8.52 -5.13
N ASP A 40 -5.62 9.29 -4.05
CA ASP A 40 -5.71 10.74 -4.07
C ASP A 40 -4.37 11.30 -3.58
N LEU A 41 -3.61 11.90 -4.51
CA LEU A 41 -2.30 12.49 -4.21
C LEU A 41 -2.43 13.74 -3.33
N SER A 42 -3.53 14.49 -3.44
CA SER A 42 -3.73 15.75 -2.72
C SER A 42 -3.95 15.51 -1.23
N SER A 43 -4.74 14.48 -0.89
CA SER A 43 -5.00 14.04 0.49
C SER A 43 -4.04 12.97 0.99
N GLN A 44 -3.13 12.50 0.13
CA GLN A 44 -2.23 11.37 0.40
C GLN A 44 -2.98 10.17 0.99
N SER A 45 -4.00 9.72 0.25
CA SER A 45 -4.84 8.60 0.65
C SER A 45 -4.92 7.52 -0.43
N VAL A 46 -4.99 6.27 0.02
CA VAL A 46 -5.18 5.10 -0.84
C VAL A 46 -6.35 4.30 -0.30
N THR A 47 -7.37 4.09 -1.11
CA THR A 47 -8.52 3.25 -0.79
C THR A 47 -8.55 2.04 -1.71
N SER A 48 -8.52 0.85 -1.12
CA SER A 48 -8.79 -0.40 -1.84
C SER A 48 -10.24 -0.80 -1.60
N THR A 49 -10.92 -1.23 -2.63
CA THR A 49 -12.22 -1.90 -2.54
C THR A 49 -12.04 -3.32 -3.05
N ASP A 50 -12.48 -4.31 -2.26
CA ASP A 50 -12.47 -5.73 -2.59
C ASP A 50 -13.80 -6.33 -2.11
N ASP A 51 -14.63 -6.86 -3.02
CA ASP A 51 -15.97 -7.40 -2.74
C ASP A 51 -16.80 -6.47 -1.81
N ASP A 52 -16.94 -5.20 -2.22
CA ASP A 52 -17.61 -4.11 -1.48
C ASP A 52 -17.00 -3.72 -0.12
N LYS A 53 -15.91 -4.36 0.31
CA LYS A 53 -15.17 -3.97 1.52
C LYS A 53 -14.14 -2.93 1.17
N LYS A 54 -14.23 -1.77 1.83
CA LYS A 54 -13.31 -0.65 1.63
C LYS A 54 -12.28 -0.56 2.75
N THR A 55 -11.01 -0.55 2.38
CA THR A 55 -9.90 -0.26 3.28
C THR A 55 -9.19 1.00 2.81
N THR A 56 -9.01 1.96 3.71
CA THR A 56 -8.38 3.25 3.39
C THR A 56 -7.18 3.46 4.28
N VAL A 57 -6.05 3.85 3.69
CA VAL A 57 -4.89 4.42 4.36
C VAL A 57 -4.85 5.92 4.06
N SER A 58 -4.56 6.75 5.05
CA SER A 58 -4.35 8.20 4.86
C SER A 58 -3.20 8.67 5.72
N THR A 59 -2.31 9.49 5.17
CA THR A 59 -1.09 9.90 5.87
C THR A 59 -0.63 11.30 5.45
N PRO A 60 -0.10 12.12 6.37
CA PRO A 60 0.62 13.33 5.99
C PRO A 60 2.06 13.05 5.50
N SER A 61 2.54 11.81 5.62
CA SER A 61 3.92 11.41 5.35
C SER A 61 4.07 10.89 3.92
N ALA A 62 4.79 11.64 3.09
CA ALA A 62 5.04 11.25 1.70
C ALA A 62 5.76 9.89 1.59
N ALA A 63 6.65 9.57 2.55
CA ALA A 63 7.33 8.29 2.61
C ALA A 63 6.33 7.14 2.84
N VAL A 64 5.50 7.26 3.88
CA VAL A 64 4.46 6.26 4.19
C VAL A 64 3.45 6.13 3.05
N PHE A 65 3.10 7.25 2.41
CA PHE A 65 2.19 7.26 1.28
C PHE A 65 2.73 6.44 0.11
N CYS A 66 4.03 6.59 -0.21
CA CYS A 66 4.67 5.77 -1.24
C CYS A 66 4.61 4.27 -0.91
N PHE A 67 4.87 3.88 0.34
CA PHE A 67 4.74 2.47 0.76
C PHE A 67 3.30 1.97 0.62
N ALA A 68 2.31 2.77 1.04
CA ALA A 68 0.90 2.41 0.91
C ALA A 68 0.50 2.17 -0.56
N ILE A 69 0.99 3.00 -1.49
CA ILE A 69 0.78 2.81 -2.93
C ILE A 69 1.38 1.48 -3.39
N VAL A 70 2.64 1.19 -3.04
CA VAL A 70 3.30 -0.07 -3.43
C VAL A 70 2.52 -1.27 -2.91
N PHE A 71 2.14 -1.31 -1.63
CA PHE A 71 1.44 -2.46 -1.06
C PHE A 71 0.04 -2.70 -1.64
N ARG A 72 -0.60 -1.67 -2.18
CA ARG A 72 -1.90 -1.79 -2.82
C ARG A 72 -1.79 -2.16 -4.30
N LEU A 73 -0.88 -1.52 -5.04
CA LEU A 73 -0.76 -1.73 -6.48
C LEU A 73 0.10 -2.94 -6.85
N ALA A 74 1.19 -3.23 -6.13
CA ALA A 74 2.07 -4.35 -6.45
C ALA A 74 1.36 -5.72 -6.51
N PRO A 75 0.44 -6.09 -5.59
CA PRO A 75 -0.22 -7.40 -5.69
C PRO A 75 -1.13 -7.47 -6.92
N LEU A 76 -1.86 -6.40 -7.22
CA LEU A 76 -2.69 -6.32 -8.42
C LEU A 76 -1.86 -6.39 -9.70
N TRP A 77 -0.75 -5.66 -9.75
CA TRP A 77 0.17 -5.72 -10.88
C TRP A 77 0.72 -7.14 -11.08
N ARG A 78 1.16 -7.81 -10.02
CA ARG A 78 1.65 -9.20 -10.11
C ARG A 78 0.57 -10.15 -10.60
N GLN A 79 -0.66 -10.00 -10.13
CA GLN A 79 -1.80 -10.79 -10.57
C GLN A 79 -2.11 -10.54 -12.05
N ALA A 80 -2.09 -9.29 -12.49
CA ALA A 80 -2.27 -8.88 -13.88
C ALA A 80 -1.18 -9.46 -14.80
N GLU A 81 0.06 -9.53 -14.33
CA GLU A 81 1.19 -10.16 -15.03
C GLU A 81 1.22 -11.70 -14.92
N GLY A 82 0.25 -12.33 -14.25
CA GLY A 82 0.22 -13.79 -14.04
C GLY A 82 1.35 -14.32 -13.14
N LEU A 83 1.95 -13.45 -12.33
CA LEU A 83 3.04 -13.79 -11.41
C LEU A 83 2.49 -14.32 -10.08
N LYS A 84 3.28 -15.15 -9.40
CA LYS A 84 2.92 -15.68 -8.08
C LYS A 84 2.73 -14.56 -7.07
N THR A 85 1.66 -14.64 -6.29
CA THR A 85 1.43 -13.82 -5.10
C THR A 85 2.55 -14.05 -4.10
N ILE A 86 2.96 -12.99 -3.42
CA ILE A 86 4.07 -13.03 -2.48
C ILE A 86 3.51 -13.09 -1.06
N ARG A 87 3.84 -14.15 -0.32
CA ARG A 87 3.51 -14.27 1.12
C ARG A 87 4.25 -13.17 1.89
N GLY A 88 3.56 -12.49 2.79
CA GLY A 88 4.07 -11.30 3.52
C GLY A 88 3.28 -10.02 3.21
N MET A 89 2.54 -9.98 2.10
CA MET A 89 1.72 -8.82 1.72
C MET A 89 0.43 -8.65 2.54
N HIS A 90 0.01 -9.69 3.26
CA HIS A 90 -1.29 -9.73 3.97
C HIS A 90 -1.19 -10.15 5.43
N THR A 91 0.01 -10.41 5.95
CA THR A 91 0.19 -11.03 7.27
C THR A 91 0.86 -10.07 8.24
N PHE A 92 0.10 -9.76 9.30
CA PHE A 92 0.57 -9.11 10.51
C PHE A 92 1.69 -9.96 11.13
N SER A 93 2.94 -9.62 10.87
CA SER A 93 4.08 -10.09 11.65
C SER A 93 4.43 -8.93 12.59
N ASN A 94 4.37 -9.16 13.91
CA ASN A 94 4.63 -8.26 15.04
C ASN A 94 4.82 -6.76 14.73
N LEU A 95 3.96 -5.89 15.28
CA LEU A 95 4.22 -4.45 15.40
C LEU A 95 5.69 -4.26 15.79
N GLU A 96 6.44 -3.56 14.94
CA GLU A 96 7.79 -3.12 15.29
C GLU A 96 7.71 -2.35 16.60
N THR A 97 8.64 -2.58 17.52
CA THR A 97 8.61 -1.96 18.87
C THR A 97 8.66 -0.44 18.82
N GLU A 98 9.01 0.12 17.66
CA GLU A 98 9.12 1.53 17.36
C GLU A 98 7.81 2.15 16.86
N TRP A 99 6.70 1.40 16.78
CA TRP A 99 5.39 1.90 16.36
C TRP A 99 4.32 1.71 17.43
N ILE A 100 3.52 2.76 17.63
CA ILE A 100 2.36 2.76 18.51
C ILE A 100 1.10 2.67 17.67
N LEU A 101 0.22 1.74 18.01
CA LEU A 101 -1.13 1.63 17.45
C LEU A 101 -2.15 2.26 18.41
N CYS A 102 -2.81 3.30 17.97
CA CYS A 102 -3.89 3.98 18.68
C CYS A 102 -5.22 3.78 17.94
N ARG A 103 -6.32 3.63 18.67
CA ARG A 103 -7.67 3.73 18.06
C ARG A 103 -8.09 5.20 18.08
N GLU A 104 -8.45 5.78 16.93
CA GLU A 104 -8.81 7.20 16.84
C GLU A 104 -10.19 7.48 17.44
N THR A 105 -11.21 6.71 17.05
CA THR A 105 -12.56 6.85 17.63
C THR A 105 -13.27 5.50 17.77
N PRO A 106 -14.23 5.38 18.71
CA PRO A 106 -15.06 4.19 18.84
C PRO A 106 -16.05 4.02 17.67
N GLU A 107 -16.58 5.14 17.15
CA GLU A 107 -17.74 5.22 16.26
C GLU A 107 -17.38 4.99 14.79
N HIS A 108 -16.16 5.33 14.39
CA HIS A 108 -15.59 5.03 13.07
C HIS A 108 -14.23 4.39 13.34
N PRO A 109 -14.05 3.06 13.18
CA PRO A 109 -12.83 2.38 13.56
C PRO A 109 -11.69 2.74 12.58
N ARG A 110 -11.16 3.95 12.73
CA ARG A 110 -9.86 4.36 12.23
C ARG A 110 -8.83 4.10 13.31
N PHE A 111 -7.70 3.60 12.86
CA PHE A 111 -6.55 3.26 13.68
C PHE A 111 -5.38 4.11 13.21
N LEU A 112 -4.68 4.71 14.16
CA LEU A 112 -3.53 5.56 13.94
C LEU A 112 -2.27 4.79 14.31
N PHE A 113 -1.37 4.62 13.36
CA PHE A 113 0.00 4.18 13.59
C PHE A 113 0.91 5.40 13.67
N ARG A 114 1.74 5.47 14.71
CA ARG A 114 2.72 6.54 14.90
C ARG A 114 4.07 5.96 15.32
N HIS A 115 5.14 6.37 14.65
CA HIS A 115 6.49 5.99 15.04
C HIS A 115 6.90 6.73 16.32
N VAL A 116 7.55 6.01 17.24
CA VAL A 116 7.95 6.51 18.58
C VAL A 116 9.00 7.61 18.47
N ASN A 117 9.99 7.41 17.59
CA ASN A 117 11.16 8.28 17.49
C ASN A 117 11.08 9.29 16.32
N ASP A 118 10.08 9.16 15.45
CA ASP A 118 9.93 9.98 14.24
C ASP A 118 8.46 10.40 14.06
N PRO A 119 8.06 11.59 14.53
CA PRO A 119 6.67 12.04 14.44
C PRO A 119 6.21 12.30 13.00
N SER A 120 7.12 12.34 12.02
CA SER A 120 6.77 12.45 10.59
C SER A 120 6.28 11.14 10.00
N LEU A 121 6.55 10.00 10.65
CA LEU A 121 6.10 8.68 10.24
C LEU A 121 4.80 8.34 10.98
N VAL A 122 3.69 8.67 10.35
CA VAL A 122 2.35 8.50 10.92
C VAL A 122 1.34 8.18 9.82
N PHE A 123 0.40 7.29 10.07
CA PHE A 123 -0.71 7.03 9.14
C PHE A 123 -1.95 6.53 9.86
N SER A 124 -3.11 6.83 9.28
CA SER A 124 -4.40 6.30 9.72
C SER A 124 -4.86 5.20 8.75
N THR A 125 -5.56 4.21 9.26
CA THR A 125 -6.14 3.12 8.46
C THR A 125 -7.49 2.66 9.01
N THR A 126 -8.36 2.16 8.13
CA THR A 126 -9.59 1.43 8.52
C THR A 126 -9.36 -0.09 8.68
N ASN A 127 -8.19 -0.62 8.33
CA ASN A 127 -7.82 -2.02 8.48
C ASN A 127 -6.37 -2.19 8.99
N PRO A 128 -6.16 -2.13 10.31
CA PRO A 128 -4.82 -2.15 10.90
C PRO A 128 -4.09 -3.48 10.67
N ASN A 129 -4.81 -4.58 10.46
CA ASN A 129 -4.20 -5.89 10.22
C ASN A 129 -3.54 -5.96 8.84
N MET A 130 -4.20 -5.40 7.82
CA MET A 130 -3.68 -5.33 6.46
C MET A 130 -2.54 -4.32 6.36
N ASP A 131 -2.63 -3.20 7.07
CA ASP A 131 -1.74 -2.06 6.89
C ASP A 131 -0.57 -2.00 7.87
N ALA A 132 -0.52 -2.89 8.86
CA ALA A 132 0.63 -3.00 9.76
C ALA A 132 1.95 -3.27 9.02
N VAL A 133 1.93 -3.92 7.85
CA VAL A 133 3.13 -4.19 7.05
C VAL A 133 3.89 -2.91 6.66
N ILE A 134 3.19 -1.78 6.56
CA ILE A 134 3.77 -0.46 6.29
C ILE A 134 4.79 -0.07 7.37
N THR A 135 4.54 -0.45 8.63
CA THR A 135 5.43 -0.14 9.78
C THR A 135 6.80 -0.80 9.67
N LYS A 136 6.85 -1.98 9.04
CA LYS A 136 8.09 -2.71 8.77
C LYS A 136 8.79 -2.16 7.55
N ALA A 137 8.05 -2.01 6.46
CA ALA A 137 8.61 -1.58 5.20
C ALA A 137 9.08 -0.13 5.20
N SER A 138 8.56 0.73 6.09
CA SER A 138 9.09 2.09 6.26
C SER A 138 10.57 2.14 6.67
N SER A 139 11.14 1.02 7.16
CA SER A 139 12.57 0.89 7.43
C SER A 139 13.40 0.44 6.21
N LEU A 140 12.75 0.02 5.13
CA LEU A 140 13.37 -0.50 3.91
C LEU A 140 13.61 0.62 2.89
N ASP A 141 14.56 0.39 1.98
CA ASP A 141 14.67 1.23 0.79
C ASP A 141 13.48 0.98 -0.15
N LEU A 142 12.73 2.04 -0.43
CA LEU A 142 11.53 2.00 -1.27
C LEU A 142 11.83 1.53 -2.70
N SER A 143 13.00 1.86 -3.24
CA SER A 143 13.39 1.45 -4.60
C SER A 143 13.71 -0.04 -4.66
N ALA A 144 14.41 -0.55 -3.64
CA ALA A 144 14.67 -1.97 -3.47
C ALA A 144 13.36 -2.76 -3.29
N LEU A 145 12.42 -2.22 -2.52
CA LEU A 145 11.09 -2.80 -2.33
C LEU A 145 10.32 -2.88 -3.65
N LEU A 146 10.21 -1.76 -4.39
CA LEU A 146 9.54 -1.72 -5.67
C LEU A 146 10.16 -2.70 -6.67
N THR A 147 11.50 -2.72 -6.74
CA THR A 147 12.25 -3.65 -7.60
C THR A 147 11.94 -5.10 -7.25
N ALA A 148 11.92 -5.44 -5.96
CA ALA A 148 11.58 -6.77 -5.50
C ALA A 148 10.16 -7.17 -5.95
N TYR A 149 9.18 -6.25 -5.92
CA TYR A 149 7.79 -6.51 -6.31
C TYR A 149 7.60 -6.73 -7.80
N THR A 150 8.45 -6.10 -8.61
CA THR A 150 8.43 -6.22 -10.06
C THR A 150 9.27 -7.37 -10.62
N GLN A 151 9.97 -8.15 -9.79
CA GLN A 151 10.74 -9.32 -10.24
C GLN A 151 9.84 -10.54 -10.49
N PRO A 152 10.10 -11.37 -11.53
CA PRO A 152 9.31 -12.58 -11.78
C PRO A 152 9.30 -13.55 -10.59
N GLU A 153 10.47 -13.80 -10.02
CA GLU A 153 10.64 -14.63 -8.83
C GLU A 153 10.65 -13.77 -7.55
N PRO A 154 10.02 -14.22 -6.44
CA PRO A 154 10.05 -13.49 -5.18
C PRO A 154 11.49 -13.35 -4.66
N SER A 155 11.94 -12.12 -4.45
CA SER A 155 13.26 -11.82 -3.88
C SER A 155 13.37 -12.18 -2.38
N HIS A 156 14.58 -12.27 -1.85
CA HIS A 156 14.83 -12.48 -0.42
C HIS A 156 14.33 -11.33 0.47
N VAL A 157 14.05 -10.15 -0.10
CA VAL A 157 13.47 -9.01 0.64
C VAL A 157 12.12 -9.38 1.28
N TYR A 158 11.41 -10.37 0.73
CA TYR A 158 10.17 -10.87 1.31
C TYR A 158 10.34 -11.74 2.54
N ALA A 159 11.53 -12.32 2.74
CA ALA A 159 11.82 -13.03 3.98
C ALA A 159 12.00 -12.05 5.16
N LEU A 160 12.15 -10.75 4.89
CA LEU A 160 12.31 -9.69 5.89
C LEU A 160 10.98 -9.04 6.31
N MET A 161 9.86 -9.36 5.63
CA MET A 161 8.51 -8.85 5.91
C MET A 161 7.61 -9.95 6.50
#